data_AF-O82979-F1
#
_entry.id   AF-O82979-F1
#
_cell.length_a   1.000
_cell.length_b   1.000
_cell.length_c   1.000
_cell.angle_alpha   90.00
_cell.angle_beta   90.00
_cell.angle_gamma   90.00
#
_symmetry.space_group_name_H-M   'P 1'
#
loop_
_entity.id
_entity.type
_entity.pdbx_description
1 polymer ?
#
loop_
_entity_poly.entity_id
_entity_poly.type
_entity_poly.pdbx_seq_one_letter_code
_entity_poly.pdbx_strand_id
1 'polypeptide(L)'
;MRILKKIFGFTFATLYFIFPMGFVILLLVITPMLFMSDVSVIRTSGFAGPNDGIVLISIAGLFIGISLLVPVLRKVYDVFPWLYPFIKIFFVSYVILHLGTVILNYGYEINNPTRHTIFYILMIAFIIVGRLAMSFYFWKKPVNIGREEGHYYER
;
A
#
# COMPACT_ATOMS: atom_id res chain seq x y z
N MET A 1 33.76 -6.61 -19.40
CA MET A 1 32.35 -6.18 -19.57
C MET A 1 31.37 -6.74 -18.52
N ARG A 2 31.51 -8.00 -18.04
CA ARG A 2 30.62 -8.59 -17.00
C ARG A 2 30.69 -7.90 -15.63
N ILE A 3 31.88 -7.44 -15.23
CA ILE A 3 32.10 -6.77 -13.92
C ILE A 3 31.46 -5.37 -13.92
N LEU A 4 31.63 -4.60 -15.00
CA LEU A 4 30.97 -3.30 -15.16
C LEU A 4 29.43 -3.44 -15.07
N LYS A 5 28.84 -4.40 -15.80
CA LYS A 5 27.40 -4.68 -15.73
C LYS A 5 26.92 -5.06 -14.32
N LYS A 6 27.74 -5.79 -13.55
CA LYS A 6 27.45 -6.12 -12.14
C LYS A 6 27.47 -4.88 -11.23
N ILE A 7 28.48 -4.02 -11.39
CA ILE A 7 28.63 -2.80 -10.58
C ILE A 7 27.50 -1.82 -10.88
N PHE A 8 27.20 -1.55 -12.16
CA PHE A 8 26.09 -0.68 -12.55
C PHE A 8 24.73 -1.22 -12.08
N GLY A 9 24.50 -2.53 -12.19
CA GLY A 9 23.28 -3.16 -11.69
C GLY A 9 23.14 -3.04 -10.17
N PHE A 10 24.24 -3.17 -9.42
CA PHE A 10 24.25 -3.05 -7.96
C PHE A 10 24.03 -1.61 -7.49
N THR A 11 24.69 -0.63 -8.12
CA THR A 11 24.50 0.79 -7.82
C THR A 11 23.07 1.23 -8.11
N PHE A 12 22.51 0.81 -9.25
CA PHE A 12 21.11 1.12 -9.60
C PHE A 12 20.12 0.51 -8.61
N ALA A 13 20.33 -0.75 -8.20
CA ALA A 13 19.48 -1.41 -7.20
C ALA A 13 19.55 -0.73 -5.83
N THR A 14 20.74 -0.29 -5.41
CA THR A 14 20.95 0.43 -4.15
C THR A 14 20.26 1.79 -4.18
N LEU A 15 20.41 2.53 -5.29
CA LEU A 15 19.76 3.82 -5.48
C LEU A 15 18.23 3.68 -5.49
N TYR A 16 17.72 2.65 -6.16
CA TYR A 16 16.30 2.32 -6.16
C TYR A 16 15.79 1.95 -4.76
N PHE A 17 16.57 1.21 -3.99
CA PHE A 17 16.17 0.85 -2.63
C PHE A 17 16.08 2.07 -1.71
N ILE A 18 17.06 2.98 -1.80
CA ILE A 18 17.11 4.14 -0.92
C ILE A 18 16.03 5.15 -1.27
N PHE A 19 15.88 5.50 -2.55
CA PHE A 19 15.01 6.60 -2.97
C PHE A 19 13.55 6.17 -3.16
N PRO A 20 13.17 5.47 -4.25
CA PRO A 20 11.76 5.15 -4.47
C PRO A 20 11.21 4.16 -3.44
N MET A 21 11.97 3.14 -3.07
CA MET A 21 11.48 2.16 -2.10
C MET A 21 11.43 2.72 -0.68
N GLY A 22 12.44 3.49 -0.26
CA GLY A 22 12.42 4.22 1.00
C GLY A 22 11.22 5.18 1.11
N PHE A 23 10.91 5.90 0.03
CA PHE A 23 9.73 6.76 -0.05
C PHE A 23 8.42 5.96 0.11
N VAL A 24 8.29 4.82 -0.57
CA VAL A 24 7.10 3.95 -0.44
C VAL A 24 6.95 3.42 0.99
N ILE A 25 8.03 2.95 1.61
CA ILE A 25 8.00 2.46 2.99
C ILE A 25 7.55 3.57 3.94
N LEU A 26 8.11 4.77 3.80
CA LEU A 26 7.74 5.92 4.60
C LEU A 26 6.25 6.28 4.43
N LEU A 27 5.77 6.31 3.18
CA LEU A 27 4.36 6.55 2.84
C LEU A 27 3.45 5.52 3.50
N LEU A 28 3.80 4.23 3.40
CA LEU A 28 3.02 3.14 3.99
C LEU A 28 2.96 3.21 5.53
N VAL A 29 4.04 3.64 6.19
CA VAL A 29 4.08 3.81 7.65
C VAL A 29 3.22 4.99 8.12
N ILE A 30 3.26 6.12 7.41
CA ILE A 30 2.54 7.35 7.79
C ILE A 30 1.06 7.29 7.38
N THR A 31 0.70 6.41 6.44
CA THR A 31 -0.66 6.22 5.93
C THR A 31 -1.78 6.21 6.99
N PRO A 32 -1.67 5.47 8.12
CA PRO A 32 -2.75 5.46 9.12
C PRO A 32 -2.95 6.83 9.77
N MET A 33 -1.88 7.61 9.95
CA MET A 33 -1.97 8.97 10.48
C MET A 33 -2.64 9.91 9.47
N LEU A 34 -2.30 9.80 8.18
CA LEU A 34 -2.94 10.57 7.10
C LEU A 34 -4.44 10.26 7.03
N PHE A 35 -4.81 8.99 7.08
CA PHE A 35 -6.21 8.58 7.08
C PHE A 35 -7.00 9.22 8.25
N MET A 36 -6.46 9.20 9.46
CA MET A 36 -7.11 9.83 10.62
C MET A 36 -7.25 11.34 10.44
N SER A 37 -6.23 11.99 9.86
CA SER A 37 -6.26 13.41 9.53
C SER A 37 -7.35 13.71 8.50
N ASP A 38 -7.41 12.97 7.40
CA ASP A 38 -8.41 13.16 6.33
C ASP A 38 -9.84 13.01 6.87
N VAL A 39 -10.10 11.94 7.63
CA VAL A 39 -11.41 11.71 8.27
C VAL A 39 -11.76 12.85 9.23
N SER A 40 -10.79 13.34 10.01
CA SER A 40 -11.02 14.47 10.91
C SER A 40 -11.41 15.71 10.13
N VAL A 41 -10.64 16.06 9.10
CA VAL A 41 -10.86 17.25 8.27
C VAL A 41 -12.22 17.20 7.60
N ILE A 42 -12.58 16.09 6.93
CA ILE A 42 -13.87 15.91 6.23
C ILE A 42 -15.04 16.08 7.21
N ARG A 43 -14.93 15.50 8.41
CA ARG A 43 -16.00 15.61 9.41
C ARG A 43 -16.14 17.02 9.99
N THR A 44 -15.02 17.71 10.24
CA THR A 44 -15.04 19.07 10.80
C THR A 44 -15.42 20.12 9.76
N SER A 45 -15.04 19.94 8.50
CA SER A 45 -15.36 20.88 7.42
C SER A 45 -16.82 20.74 7.00
N GLY A 46 -17.39 19.53 7.08
CA GLY A 46 -18.72 19.25 6.54
C GLY A 46 -18.74 19.15 5.00
N PHE A 47 -17.58 19.16 4.37
CA PHE A 47 -17.42 19.08 2.91
C PHE A 47 -16.52 17.91 2.51
N ALA A 48 -16.73 17.39 1.30
CA ALA A 48 -15.83 16.43 0.69
C ALA A 48 -14.40 17.01 0.61
N GLY A 49 -13.42 16.21 1.05
CA GLY A 49 -12.00 16.54 1.00
C GLY A 49 -11.35 16.16 -0.33
N PRO A 50 -10.10 16.57 -0.57
CA PRO A 50 -9.33 16.18 -1.75
C PRO A 50 -9.16 14.65 -1.81
N ASN A 51 -9.19 14.09 -3.03
CA ASN A 51 -9.11 12.65 -3.27
C ASN A 51 -7.79 12.25 -3.95
N ASP A 52 -6.67 12.70 -3.39
CA ASP A 52 -5.34 12.48 -3.97
C ASP A 52 -4.80 11.07 -3.75
N GLY A 53 -5.44 10.28 -2.89
CA GLY A 53 -4.90 8.96 -2.53
C GLY A 53 -4.96 7.93 -3.67
N ILE A 54 -5.78 8.10 -4.71
CA ILE A 54 -5.69 7.25 -5.92
C ILE A 54 -4.33 7.44 -6.60
N VAL A 55 -3.84 8.68 -6.68
CA VAL A 55 -2.54 9.00 -7.27
C VAL A 55 -1.42 8.36 -6.44
N LEU A 56 -1.48 8.50 -5.12
CA LEU A 56 -0.48 7.93 -4.21
C LEU A 56 -0.49 6.40 -4.20
N ILE A 57 -1.67 5.75 -4.24
CA ILE A 57 -1.79 4.29 -4.39
C ILE A 57 -1.18 3.85 -5.71
N SER A 58 -1.43 4.59 -6.80
CA SER A 58 -0.91 4.26 -8.12
C SER A 58 0.61 4.37 -8.16
N ILE A 59 1.19 5.43 -7.59
CA ILE A 59 2.63 5.63 -7.49
C ILE A 59 3.28 4.53 -6.63
N ALA A 60 2.71 4.25 -5.45
CA ALA A 60 3.21 3.19 -4.58
C ALA A 60 3.12 1.81 -5.25
N GLY A 61 1.98 1.51 -5.89
CA GLY A 61 1.76 0.27 -6.63
C GLY A 61 2.72 0.11 -7.81
N LEU A 62 3.05 1.19 -8.51
CA LEU A 62 4.03 1.18 -9.59
C LEU A 62 5.42 0.79 -9.09
N PHE A 63 5.91 1.45 -8.03
CA PHE A 63 7.24 1.13 -7.48
C PHE A 63 7.27 -0.28 -6.90
N ILE A 64 6.27 -0.70 -6.13
CA ILE A 64 6.19 -2.07 -5.63
C ILE A 64 6.16 -3.06 -6.80
N GLY A 65 5.35 -2.82 -7.83
CA GLY A 65 5.26 -3.64 -9.03
C GLY A 65 6.61 -3.76 -9.77
N ILE A 66 7.31 -2.64 -9.99
CA ILE A 66 8.63 -2.62 -10.63
C ILE A 66 9.64 -3.43 -9.82
N SER A 67 9.63 -3.26 -8.48
CA SER A 67 10.56 -3.98 -7.60
C SER A 67 10.37 -5.51 -7.67
N LEU A 68 9.14 -5.97 -7.93
CA LEU A 68 8.82 -7.38 -8.09
C LEU A 68 9.09 -7.88 -9.51
N LEU A 69 8.86 -7.06 -10.53
CA LEU A 69 9.06 -7.43 -11.93
C LEU A 69 10.54 -7.56 -12.30
N VAL A 70 11.39 -6.67 -11.79
CA VAL A 70 12.82 -6.62 -12.12
C VAL A 70 13.61 -7.57 -11.19
N PRO A 71 14.26 -8.63 -11.70
CA PRO A 71 14.95 -9.62 -10.86
C PRO A 71 16.07 -9.03 -10.00
N VAL A 72 16.72 -7.96 -10.49
CA VAL A 72 17.79 -7.29 -9.75
C VAL A 72 17.26 -6.57 -8.50
N LEU A 73 16.07 -5.97 -8.60
CA LEU A 73 15.42 -5.28 -7.49
C LEU A 73 14.80 -6.26 -6.50
N ARG A 74 14.31 -7.40 -7.00
CA ARG A 74 13.72 -8.45 -6.15
C ARG A 74 14.70 -8.97 -5.09
N LYS A 75 16.00 -8.99 -5.38
CA LYS A 75 17.05 -9.45 -4.45
C LYS A 75 17.08 -8.70 -3.12
N VAL A 76 16.53 -7.48 -3.08
CA VAL A 76 16.39 -6.72 -1.84
C VAL A 76 15.52 -7.48 -0.83
N TYR A 77 14.47 -8.15 -1.30
CA TYR A 77 13.59 -8.95 -0.46
C TYR A 77 14.28 -10.21 0.08
N ASP A 78 15.30 -10.73 -0.62
CA ASP A 78 16.10 -11.85 -0.14
C ASP A 78 17.02 -11.40 1.01
N VAL A 79 17.54 -10.16 0.95
CA VAL A 79 18.36 -9.56 2.02
C VAL A 79 17.49 -9.19 3.24
N PHE A 80 16.30 -8.66 2.99
CA PHE A 80 15.33 -8.28 4.02
C PHE A 80 14.01 -9.04 3.84
N PRO A 81 13.93 -10.31 4.29
CA PRO A 81 12.75 -11.17 4.05
C PRO A 81 11.47 -10.66 4.71
N TRP A 82 11.57 -9.82 5.75
CA TRP A 82 10.43 -9.18 6.40
C TRP A 82 9.82 -8.05 5.55
N LEU A 83 10.57 -7.48 4.60
CA LEU A 83 10.12 -6.33 3.82
C LEU A 83 9.00 -6.71 2.85
N TYR A 84 9.04 -7.92 2.30
CA TYR A 84 8.03 -8.42 1.38
C TYR A 84 6.63 -8.55 2.03
N PRO A 85 6.46 -9.26 3.17
CA PRO A 85 5.17 -9.30 3.86
C PRO A 85 4.77 -7.91 4.37
N PHE A 86 5.72 -7.10 4.85
CA PHE A 86 5.44 -5.74 5.29
C PHE A 86 4.78 -4.92 4.18
N ILE A 87 5.40 -4.84 3.00
CA ILE A 87 4.89 -4.04 1.88
C ILE A 87 3.56 -4.58 1.38
N LYS A 88 3.38 -5.89 1.25
CA LYS A 88 2.10 -6.46 0.82
C LYS A 88 0.96 -6.14 1.80
N ILE A 89 1.18 -6.36 3.09
CA ILE A 89 0.13 -6.15 4.11
C ILE A 89 -0.20 -4.65 4.24
N PHE A 90 0.82 -3.80 4.32
CA PHE A 90 0.61 -2.35 4.44
C PHE A 90 0.03 -1.74 3.18
N PHE A 91 0.43 -2.19 1.98
CA PHE A 91 -0.14 -1.69 0.73
C PHE A 91 -1.63 -2.03 0.61
N VAL A 92 -2.02 -3.28 0.87
CA VAL A 92 -3.45 -3.65 0.86
C VAL A 92 -4.20 -2.89 1.97
N SER A 93 -3.57 -2.66 3.13
CA SER A 93 -4.17 -1.86 4.21
C SER A 93 -4.40 -0.43 3.77
N TYR A 94 -3.44 0.15 3.04
CA TYR A 94 -3.55 1.49 2.49
C TYR A 94 -4.71 1.61 1.51
N VAL A 95 -4.85 0.65 0.59
CA VAL A 95 -5.96 0.59 -0.36
C VAL A 95 -7.31 0.53 0.36
N ILE A 96 -7.44 -0.30 1.40
CA ILE A 96 -8.70 -0.41 2.17
C ILE A 96 -9.02 0.92 2.87
N LEU A 97 -8.04 1.55 3.51
CA LEU A 97 -8.24 2.82 4.20
C LEU A 97 -8.68 3.91 3.23
N HIS A 98 -8.01 4.02 2.08
CA HIS A 98 -8.34 5.03 1.08
C HIS A 98 -9.72 4.83 0.45
N LEU A 99 -10.10 3.59 0.13
CA LEU A 99 -11.45 3.27 -0.31
C LEU A 99 -12.49 3.65 0.75
N GLY A 100 -12.17 3.48 2.03
CA GLY A 100 -12.98 4.00 3.14
C GLY A 100 -13.15 5.52 3.06
N THR A 101 -12.07 6.27 2.84
CA THR A 101 -12.12 7.73 2.69
C THR A 101 -12.94 8.17 1.47
N VAL A 102 -12.89 7.41 0.36
CA VAL A 102 -13.71 7.66 -0.83
C VAL A 102 -15.20 7.49 -0.52
N ILE A 103 -15.57 6.42 0.20
CA ILE A 103 -16.95 6.21 0.66
C ILE A 103 -17.41 7.39 1.54
N LEU A 104 -16.56 7.83 2.47
CA LEU A 104 -16.87 8.98 3.32
C LEU A 104 -17.07 10.25 2.48
N ASN A 105 -16.13 10.57 1.59
CA ASN A 105 -16.20 11.74 0.72
C ASN A 105 -17.47 11.77 -0.11
N TYR A 106 -17.86 10.63 -0.69
CA TYR A 106 -19.09 10.53 -1.45
C TYR A 106 -20.30 10.96 -0.61
N GLY A 107 -20.37 10.53 0.65
CA GLY A 107 -21.42 10.94 1.59
C GLY A 107 -21.50 12.45 1.84
N TYR A 108 -20.37 13.15 1.77
CA TYR A 108 -20.22 14.58 2.04
C TYR A 108 -20.30 15.47 0.79
N GLU A 109 -20.58 14.92 -0.39
CA GLU A 109 -20.85 15.70 -1.61
C GLU A 109 -22.16 16.51 -1.56
N ILE A 110 -23.11 16.05 -0.76
CA ILE A 110 -24.43 16.66 -0.57
C ILE A 110 -24.52 17.00 0.90
N ASN A 111 -24.76 18.27 1.21
CA ASN A 111 -24.86 18.76 2.58
C ASN A 111 -26.16 18.25 3.24
N ASN A 112 -26.11 17.03 3.78
CA ASN A 112 -27.21 16.40 4.50
C ASN A 112 -26.65 15.62 5.72
N PRO A 113 -27.03 16.00 6.95
CA PRO A 113 -26.47 15.40 8.16
C PRO A 113 -26.80 13.91 8.32
N THR A 114 -27.97 13.47 7.86
CA THR A 114 -28.38 12.06 7.88
C THR A 114 -27.48 11.24 6.95
N ARG A 115 -27.18 11.78 5.76
CA ARG A 115 -26.29 11.14 4.78
C ARG A 115 -24.86 11.03 5.34
N HIS A 116 -24.34 12.11 5.92
CA HIS A 116 -23.00 12.13 6.52
C HIS A 116 -22.84 11.01 7.57
N THR A 117 -23.85 10.82 8.43
CA THR A 117 -23.84 9.79 9.47
C THR A 117 -23.85 8.37 8.88
N ILE A 118 -24.72 8.12 7.89
CA ILE A 118 -24.81 6.81 7.22
C ILE A 118 -23.48 6.46 6.55
N PHE A 119 -22.89 7.38 5.80
CA PHE A 119 -21.64 7.13 5.08
C PHE A 119 -20.44 7.00 6.02
N TYR A 120 -20.45 7.67 7.17
CA TYR A 120 -19.44 7.46 8.21
C TYR A 120 -19.52 6.04 8.81
N ILE A 121 -20.72 5.54 9.09
CA ILE A 121 -20.93 4.16 9.55
C ILE A 121 -20.51 3.16 8.46
N LEU A 122 -20.85 3.41 7.20
CA LEU A 122 -20.46 2.58 6.07
C LEU A 122 -18.94 2.53 5.89
N MET A 123 -18.23 3.65 6.03
CA MET A 123 -16.77 3.68 6.02
C MET A 123 -16.18 2.76 7.10
N ILE A 124 -16.66 2.87 8.34
CA ILE A 124 -16.18 2.04 9.45
C ILE A 124 -16.44 0.56 9.16
N ALA A 125 -17.66 0.22 8.74
CA ALA A 125 -18.02 -1.15 8.38
C ALA A 125 -17.13 -1.70 7.26
N PHE A 126 -16.89 -0.91 6.21
CA PHE A 126 -16.02 -1.29 5.10
C PHE A 126 -14.58 -1.56 5.56
N ILE A 127 -14.01 -0.72 6.42
CA ILE A 127 -12.65 -0.92 6.93
C ILE A 127 -12.57 -2.19 7.76
N ILE A 128 -13.55 -2.46 8.63
CA ILE A 128 -13.59 -3.69 9.43
C ILE A 128 -13.68 -4.91 8.53
N VAL A 129 -14.62 -4.93 7.57
CA VAL A 129 -14.78 -6.06 6.64
C VAL A 129 -13.52 -6.24 5.78
N GLY A 130 -12.94 -5.16 5.28
CA GLY A 130 -11.71 -5.19 4.49
C GLY A 130 -10.52 -5.75 5.28
N ARG A 131 -10.36 -5.34 6.55
CA ARG A 131 -9.33 -5.87 7.45
C ARG A 131 -9.54 -7.36 7.71
N LEU A 132 -10.76 -7.79 8.01
CA LEU A 132 -11.08 -9.20 8.23
C LEU A 132 -10.83 -10.05 6.97
N ALA A 133 -11.25 -9.55 5.81
CA ALA A 133 -11.01 -10.21 4.52
C ALA A 133 -9.52 -10.37 4.22
N MET A 134 -8.72 -9.33 4.49
CA MET A 134 -7.27 -9.38 4.36
C MET A 134 -6.65 -10.40 5.33
N SER A 135 -7.01 -10.36 6.60
CA SER A 135 -6.50 -11.30 7.61
C SER A 135 -6.84 -12.74 7.25
N PHE A 136 -8.06 -12.99 6.77
CA PHE A 136 -8.47 -14.31 6.28
C PHE A 136 -7.68 -14.75 5.04
N TYR A 137 -7.46 -13.84 4.09
CA TYR A 137 -6.66 -14.12 2.90
C TYR A 137 -5.21 -14.53 3.26
N PHE A 138 -4.55 -13.76 4.12
CA PHE A 138 -3.18 -14.05 4.54
C PHE A 138 -3.07 -15.24 5.49
N TRP A 139 -4.12 -15.56 6.25
CA TRP A 139 -4.19 -16.81 6.99
C TRP A 139 -4.25 -18.03 6.06
N LYS A 140 -5.03 -17.95 4.97
CA LYS A 140 -5.14 -19.03 3.97
C LYS A 140 -3.91 -19.14 3.06
N LYS A 141 -3.28 -18.01 2.73
CA LYS A 141 -2.08 -17.92 1.87
C LYS A 141 -1.01 -17.10 2.58
N PRO A 142 -0.18 -17.71 3.43
CA PRO A 142 0.85 -16.99 4.17
C PRO A 142 1.84 -16.34 3.20
N VAL A 143 2.24 -15.11 3.52
CA VAL A 143 3.20 -14.33 2.72
C VAL A 143 4.62 -14.78 3.06
N ASN A 144 4.97 -15.99 2.62
CA ASN A 144 6.31 -16.56 2.79
C ASN A 144 7.07 -16.53 1.46
N ILE A 145 8.23 -15.89 1.45
CA ILE A 145 9.20 -15.90 0.34
C ILE A 145 9.59 -17.34 -0.05
N GLY A 146 9.72 -18.24 0.93
CA GLY A 146 10.16 -19.62 0.71
C GLY A 146 9.25 -20.52 -0.13
N ARG A 147 8.01 -20.10 -0.46
CA ARG A 147 7.12 -20.87 -1.35
C ARG A 147 7.22 -20.47 -2.83
N GLU A 148 7.71 -19.27 -3.14
CA GLU A 148 7.90 -18.83 -4.53
C GLU A 148 9.27 -19.29 -5.04
N GLU A 149 10.31 -19.31 -4.20
CA GLU A 149 11.67 -19.77 -4.59
C GLU A 149 11.73 -21.25 -4.99
N GLY A 150 10.90 -22.12 -4.40
CA GLY A 150 10.82 -23.53 -4.79
C GLY A 150 10.36 -23.78 -6.24
N HIS A 151 9.77 -22.78 -6.90
CA HIS A 151 9.32 -22.88 -8.30
C HIS A 151 10.22 -22.16 -9.31
N TYR A 152 11.15 -21.31 -8.86
CA TYR A 152 12.06 -20.55 -9.75
C TYR A 152 13.43 -21.21 -9.93
N TYR A 153 13.78 -22.22 -9.12
CA TYR A 153 15.00 -23.02 -9.30
C TYR A 153 14.77 -24.34 -10.07
N GLU A 154 13.53 -24.64 -10.48
CA GLU A 154 13.19 -25.80 -11.32
C GLU A 154 13.02 -25.48 -12.82
N ARG A 155 13.49 -24.31 -13.29
CA ARG A 155 13.55 -24.00 -14.74
C ARG A 155 14.82 -23.27 -15.15
#